data_AF-A0A959TLY5-F1
#
_entry.id   AF-A0A959TLY5-F1
#
_cell.length_a   1.000
_cell.length_b   1.000
_cell.length_c   1.000
_cell.angle_alpha   90.00
_cell.angle_beta   90.00
_cell.angle_gamma   90.00
#
_symmetry.space_group_name_H-M   'P 1'
#
loop_
_entity.id
_entity.type
_entity.pdbx_description
1 polymer ?
#
loop_
_entity_poly.entity_id
_entity_poly.type
_entity_poly.pdbx_seq_one_letter_code
_entity_poly.pdbx_strand_id
1 'polypeptide(L)'
;QVPVRWIDQGAVQAVVIARTPYRQLAGLIEVELKKSFSDKTNWRAMLKPQLPDRDTLLAARDRAMEALGYELGAYSLPGEEPLVLRYPLVDPPPKVVSVSLDKVPEVSGTLAGIKGQYLIWKDGRVLNVRNHSGHHVAIG
;
A
#
# COMPACT_ATOMS: atom_id res chain seq x y z
N GLN A 1 -4.89 -14.07 5.19
CA GLN A 1 -3.45 -13.77 5.21
C GLN A 1 -3.25 -12.43 5.89
N VAL A 2 -2.33 -12.42 6.85
CA VAL A 2 -1.76 -11.30 7.61
C VAL A 2 -0.81 -10.50 6.68
N PRO A 3 -0.18 -9.38 7.12
CA PRO A 3 -0.18 -8.03 6.54
C PRO A 3 0.58 -7.83 5.20
N VAL A 4 1.05 -8.88 4.53
CA VAL A 4 1.98 -8.83 3.38
C VAL A 4 1.47 -7.90 2.26
N ARG A 5 0.19 -7.98 1.92
CA ARG A 5 -0.38 -7.16 0.84
C ARG A 5 -0.34 -5.67 1.13
N TRP A 6 -0.53 -5.25 2.39
CA TRP A 6 -0.44 -3.84 2.76
C TRP A 6 1.00 -3.32 2.67
N ILE A 7 1.96 -4.17 3.06
CA ILE A 7 3.38 -3.87 2.95
C ILE A 7 3.77 -3.71 1.49
N ASP A 8 3.41 -4.68 0.63
CA ASP A 8 3.66 -4.66 -0.82
C ASP A 8 3.10 -3.42 -1.50
N GLN A 9 1.89 -3.02 -1.10
CA GLN A 9 1.24 -1.82 -1.61
C GLN A 9 1.90 -0.54 -1.12
N GLY A 10 2.73 -0.56 -0.08
CA GLY A 10 3.39 0.63 0.48
C GLY A 10 2.55 1.42 1.48
N ALA A 11 1.49 0.82 2.05
CA ALA A 11 0.63 1.47 3.03
C ALA A 11 1.40 1.85 4.31
N VAL A 12 1.15 3.04 4.88
CA VAL A 12 1.75 3.47 6.15
C VAL A 12 0.92 3.09 7.37
N GLN A 13 -0.37 2.86 7.17
CA GLN A 13 -1.29 2.29 8.14
C GLN A 13 -2.31 1.41 7.44
N ALA A 14 -2.84 0.44 8.18
CA ALA A 14 -3.95 -0.37 7.74
C ALA A 14 -4.78 -0.84 8.94
N VAL A 15 -6.08 -1.06 8.72
CA VAL A 15 -6.98 -1.60 9.73
C VAL A 15 -7.85 -2.67 9.09
N VAL A 16 -8.11 -3.75 9.81
CA VAL A 16 -9.03 -4.80 9.35
C VAL A 16 -10.45 -4.31 9.58
N ILE A 17 -11.29 -4.37 8.55
CA ILE A 17 -12.69 -3.92 8.65
C ILE A 17 -13.69 -5.07 8.75
N ALA A 18 -13.33 -6.26 8.26
CA ALA A 18 -14.20 -7.43 8.28
C ALA A 18 -13.41 -8.75 8.21
N ARG A 19 -13.98 -9.83 8.75
CA ARG A 19 -13.47 -11.20 8.61
C ARG A 19 -14.58 -12.13 8.17
N THR A 20 -14.40 -12.73 6.99
CA THR A 20 -15.42 -13.59 6.37
C THR A 20 -15.00 -15.07 6.40
N PRO A 21 -15.96 -16.01 6.48
CA PRO A 21 -15.67 -17.45 6.45
C PRO A 21 -15.15 -17.95 5.10
N TYR A 22 -15.41 -17.23 3.99
CA TYR A 22 -14.98 -17.63 2.65
C TYR A 22 -14.77 -16.43 1.72
N ARG A 23 -14.04 -16.67 0.62
CA ARG A 23 -13.58 -15.63 -0.33
C ARG A 23 -14.73 -14.93 -1.08
N GLN A 24 -15.79 -15.64 -1.43
CA GLN A 24 -16.93 -15.04 -2.15
C GLN A 24 -17.54 -13.87 -1.37
N LEU A 25 -17.72 -14.03 -0.06
CA LEU A 25 -18.28 -12.99 0.80
C LEU A 25 -17.33 -11.80 0.96
N ALA A 26 -16.02 -12.04 1.05
CA ALA A 26 -15.03 -10.95 1.01
C ALA A 26 -15.12 -10.17 -0.32
N GLY A 27 -15.36 -10.87 -1.43
CA GLY A 27 -15.61 -10.25 -2.73
C GLY A 27 -16.87 -9.38 -2.76
N LEU A 28 -17.96 -9.84 -2.13
CA LEU A 28 -19.19 -9.04 -2.01
C LEU A 28 -18.97 -7.75 -1.20
N ILE A 29 -18.25 -7.85 -0.08
CA ILE A 29 -17.81 -6.68 0.71
C ILE A 29 -16.99 -5.72 -0.15
N GLU A 30 -16.02 -6.23 -0.93
CA GLU A 30 -15.19 -5.40 -1.82
C GLU A 30 -16.03 -4.68 -2.88
N VAL A 31 -17.00 -5.37 -3.51
CA VAL A 31 -17.91 -4.77 -4.50
C VAL A 31 -18.75 -3.67 -3.88
N GLU A 32 -19.27 -3.87 -2.67
CA GLU A 32 -20.08 -2.87 -1.97
C GLU A 32 -19.24 -1.63 -1.65
N LEU A 33 -18.04 -1.82 -1.09
CA LEU A 33 -17.15 -0.71 -0.71
C LEU A 33 -16.64 0.07 -1.93
N LYS A 34 -16.45 -0.57 -3.08
CA LYS A 34 -16.06 0.11 -4.33
C LYS A 34 -17.02 1.21 -4.78
N LYS A 35 -18.27 1.19 -4.30
CA LYS A 35 -19.25 2.27 -4.57
C LYS A 35 -18.87 3.58 -3.87
N SER A 36 -18.19 3.50 -2.73
CA SER A 36 -17.84 4.65 -1.88
C SER A 36 -16.34 4.93 -1.78
N PHE A 37 -15.49 3.94 -2.12
CA PHE A 37 -14.04 4.03 -2.01
C PHE A 37 -13.39 3.82 -3.39
N SER A 38 -12.44 4.70 -3.72
CA SER A 38 -11.69 4.58 -4.98
C SER A 38 -10.64 3.47 -4.91
N ASP A 39 -10.57 2.65 -5.96
CA ASP A 39 -9.57 1.59 -6.12
C ASP A 39 -8.21 2.11 -6.64
N LYS A 40 -8.02 3.44 -6.71
CA LYS A 40 -6.79 4.05 -7.27
C LYS A 40 -5.81 4.44 -6.17
N THR A 41 -4.64 3.82 -6.19
CA THR A 41 -3.50 4.22 -5.34
C THR A 41 -2.62 5.24 -6.05
N ASN A 42 -2.42 6.41 -5.45
CA ASN A 42 -1.42 7.37 -5.92
C ASN A 42 -0.03 7.00 -5.38
N TRP A 43 0.66 6.09 -6.08
CA TRP A 43 1.96 5.60 -5.64
C TRP A 43 3.02 6.70 -5.48
N ARG A 44 2.96 7.79 -6.26
CA ARG A 44 3.90 8.91 -6.12
C ARG A 44 3.68 9.66 -4.81
N ALA A 45 2.43 9.92 -4.46
CA ALA A 45 2.10 10.52 -3.17
C ALA A 45 2.55 9.61 -2.02
N MET A 46 2.35 8.29 -2.17
CA MET A 46 2.73 7.29 -1.20
C MET A 46 4.25 7.24 -0.90
N LEU A 47 5.12 7.61 -1.84
CA LEU A 47 6.57 7.64 -1.59
C LEU A 47 7.07 8.94 -0.94
N LYS A 48 6.22 9.96 -0.80
CA LYS A 48 6.52 11.19 -0.05
C LYS A 48 6.42 10.95 1.46
N PRO A 49 6.92 11.86 2.31
CA PRO A 49 6.65 11.77 3.74
C PRO A 49 5.14 11.78 3.97
N GLN A 50 4.62 10.75 4.64
CA GLN A 50 3.27 10.73 5.20
C GLN A 50 3.39 10.49 6.68
N LEU A 51 2.66 11.29 7.46
CA LEU A 51 2.46 10.99 8.87
C LEU A 51 1.23 10.07 8.96
N PRO A 52 1.35 8.92 9.65
CA PRO A 52 0.21 8.13 10.06
C PRO A 52 -0.84 9.01 10.75
N ASP A 53 -2.05 9.03 10.20
CA ASP A 53 -3.20 9.71 10.79
C ASP A 53 -4.23 8.64 11.19
N ARG A 54 -4.20 8.30 12.48
CA ARG A 54 -5.04 7.26 13.07
C ARG A 54 -6.51 7.62 12.97
N ASP A 55 -6.87 8.86 13.23
CA ASP A 55 -8.28 9.27 13.36
C ASP A 55 -8.94 9.32 11.99
N THR A 56 -8.22 9.83 10.98
CA THR A 56 -8.69 9.77 9.59
C THR A 56 -8.91 8.32 9.11
N LEU A 57 -8.01 7.39 9.47
CA LEU A 57 -8.15 5.99 9.10
C LEU A 57 -9.34 5.31 9.81
N LEU A 58 -9.54 5.59 11.09
CA LEU A 58 -10.68 5.08 11.84
C LEU A 58 -12.01 5.63 11.33
N ALA A 59 -12.08 6.93 11.01
CA ALA A 59 -13.25 7.51 10.37
C ALA A 59 -13.57 6.85 9.02
N ALA A 60 -12.54 6.52 8.23
CA ALA A 60 -12.71 5.79 6.97
C ALA A 60 -13.19 4.34 7.20
N ARG A 61 -12.72 3.66 8.25
CA ARG A 61 -13.20 2.33 8.66
C ARG A 61 -14.67 2.37 9.04
N ASP A 62 -15.08 3.32 9.86
CA ASP A 62 -16.45 3.41 10.37
C ASP A 62 -17.42 3.68 9.21
N ARG A 63 -17.06 4.62 8.31
CA ARG A 63 -17.78 4.86 7.07
C ARG A 63 -17.86 3.61 6.17
N ALA A 64 -16.81 2.80 6.13
CA ALA A 64 -16.82 1.54 5.38
C ALA A 64 -17.82 0.56 5.98
N MET A 65 -17.86 0.41 7.32
CA MET A 65 -18.79 -0.49 8.00
C MET A 65 -20.25 -0.06 7.83
N GLU A 66 -20.53 1.24 7.90
CA GLU A 66 -21.87 1.79 7.67
C GLU A 66 -22.40 1.47 6.25
N ALA A 67 -21.51 1.40 5.26
CA ALA A 67 -21.88 1.11 3.89
C ALA A 67 -22.26 -0.37 3.62
N LEU A 68 -21.93 -1.30 4.52
CA LEU A 68 -22.10 -2.74 4.30
C LEU A 68 -23.54 -3.26 4.50
N GLY A 69 -24.44 -2.45 5.06
CA GLY A 69 -25.79 -2.88 5.40
C GLY A 69 -25.82 -4.04 6.40
N TYR A 70 -27.01 -4.61 6.64
CA TYR A 70 -27.18 -5.62 7.71
C TYR A 70 -26.45 -6.94 7.43
N GLU A 71 -26.60 -7.51 6.23
CA GLU A 71 -26.08 -8.85 5.93
C GLU A 71 -24.54 -8.90 5.86
N LEU A 72 -23.91 -7.95 5.15
CA LEU A 72 -22.45 -7.90 5.05
C LEU A 72 -21.84 -7.26 6.31
N GLY A 73 -22.57 -6.34 6.96
CA GLY A 73 -22.16 -5.71 8.21
C GLY A 73 -21.96 -6.68 9.36
N ALA A 74 -22.65 -7.84 9.35
CA ALA A 74 -22.49 -8.90 10.35
C ALA A 74 -21.06 -9.46 10.48
N TYR A 75 -20.21 -9.23 9.47
CA TYR A 75 -18.81 -9.67 9.46
C TYR A 75 -17.81 -8.56 9.86
N SER A 76 -18.31 -7.38 10.22
CA SER A 76 -17.49 -6.21 10.55
C SER A 76 -16.72 -6.38 11.86
N LEU A 77 -15.57 -5.73 11.96
CA LEU A 77 -14.68 -5.79 13.12
C LEU A 77 -14.41 -4.36 13.67
N PRO A 78 -15.36 -3.74 14.40
CA PRO A 78 -15.25 -2.36 14.86
C PRO A 78 -14.18 -2.14 15.94
N GLY A 79 -13.67 -3.20 16.57
CA GLY A 79 -12.65 -3.13 17.62
C GLY A 79 -11.21 -3.25 17.11
N GLU A 80 -10.99 -3.43 15.80
CA GLU A 80 -9.64 -3.58 15.25
C GLU A 80 -8.90 -2.24 15.25
N GLU A 81 -7.68 -2.26 15.79
CA GLU A 81 -6.82 -1.09 15.88
C GLU A 81 -5.95 -0.95 14.63
N PRO A 82 -5.65 0.29 14.20
CA PRO A 82 -4.74 0.53 13.09
C PRO A 82 -3.34 0.00 13.36
N LEU A 83 -2.87 -0.83 12.43
CA LEU A 83 -1.46 -1.23 12.34
C LEU A 83 -0.67 -0.12 11.67
N VAL A 84 0.39 0.36 12.32
CA VAL A 84 1.38 1.27 11.71
C VAL A 84 2.47 0.46 11.03
N LEU A 85 2.71 0.74 9.75
CA LEU A 85 3.71 0.09 8.92
C LEU A 85 4.89 1.03 8.72
N ARG A 86 6.09 0.59 9.11
CA ARG A 86 7.34 1.35 8.99
C ARG A 86 8.22 0.71 7.94
N TYR A 87 8.94 1.57 7.22
CA TYR A 87 9.82 1.18 6.12
C TYR A 87 11.23 1.72 6.36
N PRO A 88 12.28 0.97 5.95
CA PRO A 88 13.65 1.45 6.00
C PRO A 88 13.89 2.44 4.86
N LEU A 89 13.41 3.67 5.03
CA LEU A 89 13.60 4.78 4.09
C LEU A 89 14.17 5.98 4.84
N VAL A 90 15.41 6.32 4.53
CA VAL A 90 16.09 7.50 5.07
C VAL A 90 15.77 8.67 4.15
N ASP A 91 15.05 9.66 4.67
CA ASP A 91 14.63 10.88 3.99
C ASP A 91 13.91 10.68 2.65
N PRO A 92 12.58 10.80 2.61
CA PRO A 92 11.83 10.67 1.37
C PRO A 92 12.28 11.72 0.35
N PRO A 93 12.47 11.34 -0.92
CA PRO A 93 13.02 12.27 -1.90
C PRO A 93 12.03 13.42 -2.18
N PRO A 94 12.53 14.66 -2.39
CA PRO A 94 11.67 15.82 -2.67
C PRO A 94 10.91 15.66 -3.99
N LYS A 95 11.47 14.87 -4.91
CA LYS A 95 10.89 14.53 -6.21
C LYS A 95 11.11 13.05 -6.49
N VAL A 96 10.07 12.41 -7.04
CA VAL A 96 10.08 10.99 -7.41
C VAL A 96 10.16 10.88 -8.93
N VAL A 97 11.19 10.18 -9.43
CA VAL A 97 11.40 9.90 -10.85
C VAL A 97 11.42 8.39 -11.06
N SER A 98 10.47 7.87 -11.85
CA SER A 98 10.44 6.44 -12.16
C SER A 98 11.58 6.07 -13.10
N VAL A 99 12.31 5.01 -12.78
CA VAL A 99 13.25 4.35 -13.69
C VAL A 99 12.71 2.98 -14.08
N SER A 100 13.13 2.49 -15.25
CA SER A 100 12.86 1.13 -15.73
C SER A 100 14.14 0.58 -16.34
N LEU A 101 14.42 -0.69 -16.09
CA LEU A 101 15.55 -1.42 -16.67
C LEU A 101 15.47 -1.56 -18.20
N ASP A 102 14.27 -1.46 -18.79
CA ASP A 102 14.09 -1.49 -20.25
C ASP A 102 14.72 -0.27 -20.93
N LYS A 103 14.75 0.88 -20.23
CA LYS A 103 15.27 2.15 -20.74
C LYS A 103 16.65 2.46 -20.21
N VAL A 104 16.92 2.05 -18.96
CA VAL A 104 18.15 2.32 -18.24
C VAL A 104 18.60 1.00 -17.63
N PRO A 105 19.38 0.18 -18.38
CA PRO A 105 19.69 -1.21 -18.01
C PRO A 105 20.56 -1.33 -16.75
N GLU A 106 21.22 -0.24 -16.36
CA GLU A 106 22.04 -0.16 -15.16
C GLU A 106 21.61 1.01 -14.28
N VAL A 107 21.32 0.74 -13.02
CA VAL A 107 20.95 1.77 -12.03
C VAL A 107 21.94 1.72 -10.88
N SER A 108 22.82 2.71 -10.82
CA SER A 108 23.82 2.87 -9.76
C SER A 108 23.55 4.11 -8.90
N GLY A 109 24.13 4.14 -7.69
CA GLY A 109 24.04 5.26 -6.74
C GLY A 109 23.79 4.80 -5.31
N THR A 110 23.55 5.75 -4.40
CA THR A 110 23.22 5.43 -3.00
C THR A 110 21.74 5.11 -2.84
N LEU A 111 21.43 3.90 -2.38
CA LEU A 111 20.09 3.51 -1.98
C LEU A 111 19.67 4.31 -0.73
N ALA A 112 18.54 5.01 -0.81
CA ALA A 112 17.90 5.69 0.31
C ALA A 112 17.01 4.74 1.11
N GLY A 113 16.44 3.72 0.45
CA GLY A 113 15.62 2.72 1.12
C GLY A 113 14.71 1.93 0.20
N ILE A 114 13.75 1.23 0.83
CA ILE A 114 12.69 0.48 0.17
C ILE A 114 11.34 0.77 0.83
N LYS A 115 10.30 0.97 0.03
CA LYS A 115 8.90 1.07 0.48
C LYS A 115 8.00 0.23 -0.41
N GLY A 116 7.42 -0.84 0.15
CA GLY A 116 6.69 -1.85 -0.62
C GLY A 116 7.55 -2.40 -1.76
N GLN A 117 7.03 -2.35 -2.98
CA GLN A 117 7.72 -2.80 -4.19
C GLN A 117 8.74 -1.80 -4.80
N TYR A 118 9.00 -0.68 -4.13
CA TYR A 118 9.79 0.42 -4.68
C TYR A 118 11.16 0.55 -4.01
N LEU A 119 12.23 0.33 -4.78
CA LEU A 119 13.60 0.74 -4.40
C LEU A 119 13.79 2.22 -4.70
N ILE A 120 14.41 2.95 -3.78
CA ILE A 120 14.49 4.41 -3.82
C ILE A 120 15.95 4.82 -3.65
N TRP A 121 16.47 5.65 -4.56
CA TRP A 121 17.81 6.23 -4.50
C TRP A 121 17.76 7.64 -3.93
N LYS A 122 18.88 8.10 -3.34
CA LYS A 122 19.01 9.43 -2.73
C LYS A 122 18.74 10.60 -3.68
N ASP A 123 18.95 10.40 -4.99
CA ASP A 123 18.68 11.40 -6.02
C ASP A 123 17.21 11.45 -6.47
N GLY A 124 16.33 10.65 -5.86
CA GLY A 124 14.90 10.61 -6.14
C GLY A 124 14.48 9.65 -7.25
N ARG A 125 15.42 8.89 -7.82
CA ARG A 125 15.08 7.77 -8.71
C ARG A 125 14.39 6.65 -7.93
N VAL A 126 13.38 6.06 -8.55
CA VAL A 126 12.57 4.99 -7.97
C VAL A 126 12.37 3.88 -8.98
N LEU A 127 12.72 2.66 -8.59
CA LEU A 127 12.52 1.45 -9.37
C LEU A 127 11.38 0.63 -8.75
N ASN A 128 10.34 0.35 -9.54
CA ASN A 128 9.33 -0.63 -9.16
C ASN A 128 9.84 -2.03 -9.53
N VAL A 129 10.32 -2.79 -8.55
CA VAL A 129 10.94 -4.10 -8.77
C VAL A 129 9.97 -5.06 -9.46
N ARG A 130 8.67 -4.98 -9.13
CA ARG A 130 7.64 -5.88 -9.68
C ARG A 130 7.44 -5.73 -11.19
N ASN A 131 7.66 -4.52 -11.73
CA ASN A 131 7.58 -4.27 -13.17
C ASN A 131 8.68 -4.98 -13.96
N HIS A 132 9.73 -5.46 -13.29
CA HIS A 132 10.87 -6.14 -13.92
C HIS A 132 10.85 -7.65 -13.64
N SER A 133 9.69 -8.22 -13.32
CA SER A 133 9.52 -9.66 -13.22
C SER A 133 9.97 -10.33 -14.53
N GLY A 134 10.86 -11.32 -14.45
CA GLY A 134 11.43 -12.00 -15.62
C GLY A 134 12.77 -11.44 -16.12
N HIS A 135 13.29 -10.36 -15.52
CA HIS A 135 14.65 -9.90 -15.78
C HIS A 135 15.66 -10.75 -15.00
N HIS A 136 16.81 -11.06 -15.60
CA HIS A 136 17.99 -11.51 -14.87
C HIS A 136 18.82 -10.29 -14.48
N VAL A 137 19.00 -10.06 -13.19
CA VAL A 137 19.68 -8.88 -12.65
C VAL A 137 20.88 -9.33 -11.82
N ALA A 138 22.02 -8.68 -12.01
CA ALA A 138 23.19 -8.82 -11.16
C ALA A 138 23.30 -7.61 -10.22
N ILE A 139 23.75 -7.85 -8.99
CA ILE A 139 24.03 -6.81 -8.00
C ILE A 139 25.54 -6.80 -7.78
N GLY A 140 26.17 -5.63 -7.86
CA GLY A 140 27.61 -5.43 -7.75
C GLY A 140 27.96 -4.14 -7.01
#